data_AF-A0A2M4AZV6-F1
#
_entry.id   AF-A0A2M4AZV6-F1
#
_cell.length_a   1.000
_cell.length_b   1.000
_cell.length_c   1.000
_cell.angle_alpha   90.00
_cell.angle_beta   90.00
_cell.angle_gamma   90.00
#
_symmetry.space_group_name_H-M   'P 1'
#
loop_
_entity.id
_entity.type
_entity.pdbx_description
1 polymer ?
#
loop_
_entity_poly.entity_id
_entity_poly.type
_entity_poly.pdbx_seq_one_letter_code
_entity_poly.pdbx_strand_id
1 'polypeptide(L)'
;ISLRIPFPSKRHAEIAFDALRVDSEPHRSFVKKTLKLEDQYLLLDLVGEQSKNLRVALTSFLESLILCCETLEQFGPPVSEQYSHY
;
A
#
# COMPACT_ATOMS: atom_id res chain seq x y z
N ILE A 1 -12.53 -6.54 -4.05
CA ILE A 1 -12.22 -5.16 -4.52
C ILE A 1 -10.79 -5.19 -5.02
N SER A 2 -10.55 -4.69 -6.22
CA SER A 2 -9.22 -4.65 -6.83
C SER A 2 -8.89 -3.22 -7.22
N LEU A 3 -7.76 -2.69 -6.75
CA LEU A 3 -7.29 -1.34 -7.02
C LEU A 3 -5.89 -1.37 -7.62
N ARG A 4 -5.65 -0.47 -8.58
CA ARG A 4 -4.34 -0.22 -9.18
C ARG A 4 -4.00 1.25 -8.95
N ILE A 5 -2.99 1.50 -8.13
CA ILE A 5 -2.61 2.84 -7.67
C ILE A 5 -1.30 3.24 -8.36
N PRO A 6 -1.30 4.27 -9.22
CA PRO A 6 -0.08 4.74 -9.86
C PRO A 6 0.75 5.58 -8.90
N PHE A 7 2.07 5.43 -8.97
CA PHE A 7 3.04 6.31 -8.31
C PHE A 7 3.88 7.06 -9.36
N PRO A 8 4.49 8.22 -8.99
CA PRO A 8 5.29 9.02 -9.92
C PRO A 8 6.53 8.31 -10.46
N SER A 9 7.06 7.32 -9.73
CA SER A 9 8.11 6.44 -10.22
C SER A 9 8.07 5.08 -9.53
N LYS A 10 8.73 4.09 -10.14
CA LYS A 10 8.95 2.77 -9.55
C LYS A 10 9.49 2.86 -8.12
N ARG A 11 10.43 3.78 -7.87
CA ARG A 11 11.04 3.96 -6.55
C ARG A 11 10.05 4.39 -5.47
N HIS A 12 9.12 5.29 -5.81
CA HIS A 12 8.04 5.69 -4.89
C HIS A 12 7.11 4.51 -4.59
N ALA A 13 6.77 3.72 -5.63
CA ALA A 13 5.94 2.54 -5.46
C ALA A 13 6.61 1.46 -4.58
N GLU A 14 7.92 1.24 -4.73
CA GLU A 14 8.71 0.35 -3.87
C GLU A 14 8.68 0.78 -2.40
N ILE A 15 8.96 2.07 -2.13
CA ILE A 15 8.96 2.59 -0.76
C ILE A 15 7.56 2.45 -0.13
N ALA A 16 6.51 2.82 -0.88
CA ALA A 16 5.14 2.68 -0.40
C ALA A 16 4.75 1.21 -0.18
N PHE A 17 5.14 0.31 -1.08
CA PHE A 17 4.91 -1.12 -0.92
C PHE A 17 5.58 -1.67 0.35
N ASP A 18 6.84 -1.33 0.58
CA ASP A 18 7.58 -1.79 1.76
C ASP A 18 7.01 -1.23 3.06
N ALA A 19 6.54 0.01 3.07
CA ALA A 19 5.87 0.61 4.22
C ALA A 19 4.50 -0.04 4.51
N LEU A 20 3.69 -0.28 3.46
CA LEU A 20 2.30 -0.72 3.59
C LEU A 20 2.13 -2.24 3.70
N ARG A 21 3.11 -3.04 3.24
CA ARG A 21 3.02 -4.52 3.30
C ARG A 21 3.20 -5.08 4.72
N VAL A 22 3.91 -4.35 5.58
CA VAL A 22 4.24 -4.80 6.94
C VAL A 22 3.02 -4.74 7.85
N ASP A 23 2.01 -3.95 7.47
CA ASP A 23 0.75 -3.83 8.18
C ASP A 23 -0.14 -5.06 7.90
N SER A 24 0.13 -6.15 8.60
CA SER A 24 -0.69 -7.36 8.54
C SER A 24 -2.07 -7.06 9.12
N GLU A 25 -3.09 -7.23 8.30
CA GLU A 25 -4.49 -7.11 8.70
C GLU A 25 -4.73 -7.95 9.98
N PRO A 26 -5.35 -7.40 11.05
CA PRO A 26 -5.57 -8.15 12.27
C PRO A 26 -6.36 -9.42 11.96
N HIS A 27 -5.95 -10.55 12.55
CA HIS A 27 -6.48 -11.90 12.29
C HIS A 27 -8.02 -12.03 12.34
N ARG A 28 -8.73 -11.04 12.90
CA ARG A 28 -10.19 -10.98 13.03
C ARG A 28 -10.90 -10.16 11.95
N SER A 29 -10.23 -9.65 10.93
CA SER A 29 -10.84 -8.75 9.94
C SER A 29 -11.86 -9.44 9.01
N PHE A 30 -11.85 -10.78 8.91
CA PHE A 30 -12.61 -11.55 7.90
C PHE A 30 -12.36 -11.06 6.46
N VAL A 31 -11.25 -10.35 6.22
CA VAL A 31 -10.84 -9.82 4.93
C VAL A 31 -9.42 -10.30 4.65
N LYS A 32 -9.24 -10.93 3.50
CA LYS A 32 -7.92 -11.23 2.94
C LYS A 32 -7.46 -10.03 2.13
N LYS A 33 -6.40 -9.37 2.62
CA LYS A 33 -5.67 -8.31 1.92
C LYS A 33 -4.46 -8.90 1.21
N THR A 34 -4.32 -8.64 -0.08
CA THR A 34 -3.14 -8.98 -0.89
C THR A 34 -2.62 -7.70 -1.52
N LEU A 35 -1.36 -7.37 -1.24
CA LEU A 35 -0.67 -6.23 -1.82
C LEU A 35 0.45 -6.73 -2.73
N LYS A 36 0.55 -6.19 -3.94
CA LYS A 36 1.62 -6.50 -4.89
C LYS A 36 2.17 -5.22 -5.48
N LEU A 37 3.41 -5.28 -5.91
CA LEU A 37 4.08 -4.22 -6.64
C LEU A 37 4.30 -4.67 -8.09
N GLU A 38 3.89 -3.84 -9.05
CA GLU A 38 4.14 -4.04 -10.47
C GLU A 38 4.68 -2.73 -11.06
N ASP A 39 5.98 -2.66 -11.25
CA ASP A 39 6.68 -1.46 -11.72
C ASP A 39 6.34 -0.22 -10.85
N GLN A 40 5.71 0.82 -11.42
CA GLN A 40 5.25 2.02 -10.72
C GLN A 40 3.82 1.91 -10.16
N TYR A 41 3.25 0.70 -10.12
CA TYR A 41 1.88 0.47 -9.67
C TYR A 41 1.83 -0.38 -8.41
N LEU A 42 1.04 0.07 -7.44
CA LEU A 42 0.67 -0.71 -6.28
C LEU A 42 -0.69 -1.37 -6.52
N LEU A 43 -0.74 -2.69 -6.47
CA LEU A 43 -1.93 -3.50 -6.70
C LEU A 43 -2.48 -4.01 -5.37
N LEU A 44 -3.71 -3.62 -5.05
CA LEU A 44 -4.42 -4.08 -3.85
C LEU A 44 -5.59 -4.96 -4.25
N ASP A 45 -5.64 -6.17 -3.70
CA ASP A 45 -6.80 -7.05 -3.73
C ASP A 45 -7.33 -7.30 -2.32
N LEU A 46 -8.60 -6.95 -2.11
CA LEU A 46 -9.35 -7.23 -0.89
C LEU A 46 -10.48 -8.22 -1.18
N VAL A 47 -10.50 -9.33 -0.44
CA VAL A 47 -11.53 -10.36 -0.53
C VAL A 47 -12.14 -10.58 0.86
N GLY A 48 -13.45 -10.47 0.99
CA GLY A 48 -14.16 -10.69 2.24
C GLY A 48 -15.64 -10.97 1.97
N GLU A 49 -16.28 -11.69 2.89
CA GLU A 49 -17.66 -12.16 2.73
C GLU A 49 -18.70 -11.05 2.93
N GLN A 50 -18.40 -10.08 3.79
CA GLN A 50 -19.33 -9.02 4.16
C GLN A 50 -18.81 -7.67 3.66
N SER A 51 -19.68 -6.93 2.97
CA SER A 51 -19.38 -5.58 2.44
C SER A 51 -18.89 -4.62 3.52
N LYS A 52 -19.43 -4.73 4.75
CA LYS A 52 -19.01 -3.89 5.88
C LYS A 52 -17.54 -4.09 6.25
N ASN A 53 -17.03 -5.32 6.16
CA ASN A 53 -15.64 -5.64 6.49
C ASN A 53 -14.71 -5.16 5.38
N LEU A 54 -15.09 -5.37 4.11
CA LEU A 54 -14.37 -4.84 2.96
C LEU A 54 -14.25 -3.31 3.00
N ARG A 55 -15.34 -2.62 3.40
CA ARG A 55 -15.33 -1.16 3.56
C ARG A 55 -14.33 -0.74 4.64
N VAL A 56 -14.36 -1.38 5.82
CA VAL A 56 -13.43 -1.05 6.92
C VAL A 56 -11.97 -1.28 6.50
N ALA A 57 -11.66 -2.44 5.92
CA ALA A 57 -10.32 -2.78 5.46
C ALA A 57 -9.84 -1.82 4.35
N LEU A 58 -10.70 -1.48 3.40
CA LEU A 58 -10.38 -0.53 2.34
C LEU A 58 -10.12 0.88 2.89
N THR A 59 -10.99 1.37 3.77
CA THR A 59 -10.84 2.70 4.38
C THR A 59 -9.54 2.79 5.16
N SER A 60 -9.25 1.81 6.03
CA SER A 60 -8.00 1.78 6.79
C SER A 60 -6.76 1.72 5.89
N PHE A 61 -6.80 0.93 4.81
CA PHE A 61 -5.70 0.90 3.85
C PHE A 61 -5.49 2.26 3.16
N LEU A 62 -6.57 2.94 2.75
CA LEU A 62 -6.47 4.24 2.10
C LEU A 62 -5.96 5.32 3.05
N GLU A 63 -6.32 5.29 4.33
CA GLU A 63 -5.77 6.19 5.34
C GLU A 63 -4.25 6.01 5.47
N SER A 64 -3.76 4.76 5.59
CA SER A 64 -2.32 4.47 5.62
C SER A 64 -1.62 4.88 4.31
N LEU A 65 -2.27 4.68 3.16
CA LEU A 65 -1.74 5.11 1.86
C LEU A 65 -1.61 6.63 1.77
N ILE A 66 -2.61 7.38 2.22
CA ILE A 66 -2.57 8.86 2.23
C ILE A 66 -1.40 9.32 3.10
N LEU A 67 -1.27 8.79 4.32
CA LEU A 67 -0.16 9.12 5.21
C LEU A 67 1.20 8.81 4.57
N CYS A 68 1.32 7.67 3.88
CA CYS A 68 2.54 7.28 3.18
C CYS A 68 2.87 8.29 2.05
N CYS A 69 1.88 8.70 1.26
CA CYS A 69 2.04 9.70 0.21
C CYS A 69 2.43 11.07 0.79
N GLU A 70 1.76 11.53 1.85
CA GLU A 70 2.11 12.78 2.54
C GLU A 70 3.55 12.74 3.08
N THR A 71 3.97 11.60 3.62
CA THR A 71 5.36 11.41 4.09
C THR A 71 6.35 11.46 2.93
N LEU A 72 6.05 10.82 1.80
CA LEU A 72 6.89 10.87 0.59
C LEU A 72 6.99 12.29 0.03
N GLU A 73 5.92 13.08 0.11
CA GLU A 73 5.90 14.48 -0.33
C GLU A 73 6.69 15.38 0.62
N GLN A 74 6.52 15.21 1.94
CA GLN A 74 7.20 16.04 2.96
C GLN A 74 8.70 15.76 3.07
N PHE A 75 9.13 14.52 2.89
CA PHE A 75 10.52 14.09 3.11
C PHE A 75 11.23 13.60 1.83
N GLY A 76 10.58 13.73 0.67
CA GLY A 76 11.17 13.39 -0.62
C GLY A 76 12.11 14.48 -1.17
N PRO A 77 12.72 14.23 -2.35
CA PRO A 77 12.65 13.01 -3.16
C PRO A 77 13.54 11.88 -2.62
N PRO A 78 13.31 10.62 -3.02
CA PRO A 78 14.18 9.50 -2.65
C PRO A 78 15.64 9.78 -3.06
N VAL A 79 16.55 9.73 -2.08
CA VAL A 79 17.98 10.07 -2.29
C VAL A 79 18.70 9.01 -3.15
N SER A 80 18.13 7.81 -3.27
CA SER A 80 18.66 6.71 -4.08
C SER A 80 17.62 6.10 -5.01
N GLU A 81 18.02 5.80 -6.25
CA GLU A 81 17.19 5.09 -7.22
C GLU A 81 16.97 3.61 -6.85
N GLN A 82 17.83 3.06 -5.99
CA GLN A 82 17.80 1.66 -5.55
C GLN A 82 17.90 1.56 -4.02
N TYR A 83 17.25 0.56 -3.44
CA TYR A 83 17.42 0.22 -2.03
C TYR A 83 18.73 -0.56 -1.84
N SER A 84 19.79 0.13 -1.44
CA SER A 84 21.10 -0.47 -1.12
C SER A 84 21.21 -0.67 0.40
N HIS A 85 20.72 -1.80 0.89
CA HIS A 85 20.98 -2.26 2.25
C HIS A 85 21.48 -3.70 2.21
N TYR A 86 22.66 -3.88 1.59
CA TYR A 86 23.65 -4.93 1.83
C TYR A 86 24.99 -4.46 1.27
#